data_AF-A0A1I0Q2J0-F1
#
_entry.id   AF-A0A1I0Q2J0-F1
#
_cell.length_a   1.000
_cell.length_b   1.000
_cell.length_c   1.000
_cell.angle_alpha   90.00
_cell.angle_beta   90.00
_cell.angle_gamma   90.00
#
_symmetry.space_group_name_H-M   'P 1'
#
loop_
_entity.id
_entity.type
_entity.pdbx_description
1 polymer ?
#
loop_
_entity_poly.entity_id
_entity_poly.type
_entity_poly.pdbx_seq_one_letter_code
_entity_poly.pdbx_strand_id
1 'polypeptide(L)'
;MPGNTRRRFVKGCATAAMVGGVLAQSSAGSSTDDKDEGNGLPPRPPEAATGWSAYRGGYGNAAAVGADHGFGDGFEFEALEPDWESDAAGLPVVDDGTVYLSSEGTVHALDADDGTLVWRSEDVGATDPPTVAYDTVYVGGSGSVTALDPAIGTVLWQTDLADSDTGTADADPDTDATVSPPTVAFGTAYAYCDGRLYALDAETGAVDWTRDSVTVTQGDPWEDQATVERSLAGDPVATDEYVFAIAEAGTLVGFDPLTGEQRVTTDTYYHYLLDLAATDDRVYVRTGSEAVAAYDQATGEREDAWHGPIRRIAVREDVLIFVTRYELVAVDLETGDQRWTVGNYSHTIGAPVIACNTVLVGFGVEGREYENSLVAFDIADGSERWAFSRTGTDQIGERCAVADRTIYVDDGGLTAIRAGDGDEDGDSDPTDRADRRTERNENDGLDESGEVAAEDEEPTESTRTTDDERGANDAALRSDDSGKVTDDTSDDGQRSRSLWRTILTLLR
;
A
#
# COMPACT_ATOMS: atom_id res chain seq x y z
N MET A 1 27.19 17.39 -33.97
CA MET A 1 26.47 18.67 -33.77
C MET A 1 25.49 18.92 -34.91
N PRO A 2 24.21 18.57 -34.76
CA PRO A 2 23.11 19.22 -35.48
C PRO A 2 22.82 20.61 -34.87
N GLY A 3 22.03 21.44 -35.55
CA GLY A 3 21.50 22.70 -35.00
C GLY A 3 20.00 22.61 -34.76
N ASN A 4 19.57 22.82 -33.51
CA ASN A 4 18.18 22.66 -33.08
C ASN A 4 17.29 23.87 -33.44
N THR A 5 15.99 23.64 -33.66
CA THR A 5 14.95 24.65 -33.37
C THR A 5 13.63 23.95 -33.04
N ARG A 6 13.29 23.90 -31.74
CA ARG A 6 12.00 23.36 -31.25
C ARG A 6 10.83 24.20 -31.79
N ARG A 7 9.66 23.59 -32.04
CA ARG A 7 8.38 24.29 -32.20
C ARG A 7 7.28 23.59 -31.41
N ARG A 8 6.74 24.30 -30.41
CA ARG A 8 5.44 23.98 -29.80
C ARG A 8 4.35 23.99 -30.89
N PHE A 9 3.35 23.11 -30.76
CA PHE A 9 2.13 23.17 -31.57
C PHE A 9 0.90 23.22 -30.66
N VAL A 10 0.00 24.17 -30.93
CA VAL A 10 -1.27 24.37 -30.24
C VAL A 10 -2.39 23.77 -31.09
N LYS A 11 -3.39 23.14 -30.46
CA LYS A 11 -4.57 22.58 -31.14
C LYS A 11 -5.35 23.66 -31.92
N GLY A 12 -5.84 23.33 -33.12
CA GLY A 12 -6.68 24.23 -33.92
C GLY A 12 -7.38 23.49 -35.06
N CYS A 13 -8.71 23.48 -35.06
CA CYS A 13 -9.54 22.69 -35.99
C CYS A 13 -9.80 23.43 -37.32
N ALA A 14 -9.76 22.72 -38.47
CA ALA A 14 -10.55 23.07 -39.66
C ALA A 14 -10.63 21.95 -40.72
N THR A 15 -11.87 21.52 -41.01
CA THR A 15 -12.49 21.22 -42.32
C THR A 15 -11.65 20.78 -43.54
N ALA A 16 -12.06 19.68 -44.17
CA ALA A 16 -11.37 19.03 -45.29
C ALA A 16 -11.57 19.66 -46.70
N ALA A 17 -10.63 19.36 -47.61
CA ALA A 17 -10.78 19.43 -49.07
C ALA A 17 -9.86 18.39 -49.76
N MET A 18 -10.32 17.71 -50.82
CA MET A 18 -9.58 16.60 -51.48
C MET A 18 -9.08 16.93 -52.89
N VAL A 19 -7.78 16.68 -53.17
CA VAL A 19 -7.17 16.31 -54.49
C VAL A 19 -5.85 15.54 -54.20
N GLY A 20 -5.45 14.46 -54.88
CA GLY A 20 -6.18 13.68 -55.90
C GLY A 20 -5.35 12.76 -56.83
N GLY A 21 -4.24 12.13 -56.40
CA GLY A 21 -3.46 11.16 -57.21
C GLY A 21 -1.96 11.09 -56.85
N VAL A 22 -1.18 10.05 -57.22
CA VAL A 22 -1.47 8.86 -58.05
C VAL A 22 -0.72 7.60 -57.54
N LEU A 23 -1.47 6.49 -57.46
CA LEU A 23 -1.11 5.06 -57.45
C LEU A 23 0.36 4.60 -57.31
N ALA A 24 0.56 3.69 -56.33
CA ALA A 24 1.24 2.41 -56.54
C ALA A 24 0.42 1.29 -55.87
N GLN A 25 0.32 0.10 -56.45
CA GLN A 25 -0.41 -1.05 -55.91
C GLN A 25 0.46 -2.31 -55.88
N SER A 26 0.37 -3.09 -54.80
CA SER A 26 0.73 -4.51 -54.80
C SER A 26 -0.03 -5.27 -53.70
N SER A 27 -0.82 -6.27 -54.12
CA SER A 27 -1.38 -7.38 -53.32
C SER A 27 -2.05 -7.03 -51.97
N ALA A 28 -3.38 -6.99 -51.95
CA ALA A 28 -4.17 -7.07 -50.72
C ALA A 28 -4.41 -8.53 -50.31
N GLY A 29 -4.17 -8.86 -49.05
CA GLY A 29 -5.06 -9.75 -48.28
C GLY A 29 -6.11 -8.87 -47.60
N SER A 30 -7.34 -9.36 -47.45
CA SER A 30 -8.46 -8.52 -46.97
C SER A 30 -8.38 -8.22 -45.48
N SER A 31 -8.11 -6.97 -45.13
CA SER A 31 -8.59 -6.42 -43.86
C SER A 31 -10.12 -6.26 -43.94
N THR A 32 -10.84 -6.82 -42.98
CA THR A 32 -12.10 -6.20 -42.55
C THR A 32 -11.71 -4.92 -41.80
N ASP A 33 -12.37 -3.80 -42.12
CA ASP A 33 -12.30 -2.60 -41.30
C ASP A 33 -13.17 -2.82 -40.05
N ASP A 34 -12.68 -3.65 -39.13
CA ASP A 34 -13.19 -3.68 -37.77
C ASP A 34 -12.71 -2.38 -37.10
N LYS A 35 -13.61 -1.39 -37.13
CA LYS A 35 -13.50 -0.18 -36.32
C LYS A 35 -13.69 -0.57 -34.86
N ASP A 36 -12.59 -0.98 -34.25
CA ASP A 36 -12.48 -0.98 -32.80
C ASP A 36 -12.48 0.48 -32.34
N GLU A 37 -13.67 1.02 -32.06
CA GLU A 37 -13.85 2.34 -31.44
C GLU A 37 -13.55 2.18 -29.94
N GLY A 38 -12.26 1.94 -29.67
CA GLY A 38 -11.75 1.38 -28.44
C GLY A 38 -12.13 2.19 -27.20
N ASN A 39 -13.04 1.61 -26.41
CA ASN A 39 -13.43 2.09 -25.09
C ASN A 39 -12.48 1.51 -24.02
N GLY A 40 -11.18 1.56 -24.29
CA GLY A 40 -10.16 0.96 -23.43
C GLY A 40 -10.00 1.73 -22.13
N LEU A 41 -9.93 1.00 -21.01
CA LEU A 41 -9.48 1.55 -19.73
C LEU A 41 -8.07 2.15 -19.91
N PRO A 42 -7.74 3.25 -19.20
CA PRO A 42 -6.36 3.71 -19.12
C PRO A 42 -5.49 2.60 -18.51
N PRO A 43 -4.24 2.42 -18.98
CA PRO A 43 -3.41 1.32 -18.52
C PRO A 43 -3.16 1.38 -17.01
N ARG A 44 -3.33 0.23 -16.35
CA ARG A 44 -2.98 -0.01 -14.96
C ARG A 44 -1.48 0.23 -14.76
N PRO A 45 -1.02 0.73 -13.59
CA PRO A 45 0.40 0.70 -13.26
C PRO A 45 0.85 -0.77 -13.26
N PRO A 46 1.92 -1.15 -13.98
CA PRO A 46 2.39 -2.53 -13.99
C PRO A 46 2.88 -2.93 -12.58
N GLU A 47 2.25 -3.95 -11.96
CA GLU A 47 2.61 -4.45 -10.61
C GLU A 47 4.12 -4.74 -10.47
N ALA A 48 4.76 -5.16 -11.57
CA ALA A 48 6.16 -5.53 -11.61
C ALA A 48 7.12 -4.39 -12.00
N ALA A 49 6.70 -3.14 -12.23
CA ALA A 49 7.65 -2.12 -12.74
C ALA A 49 7.61 -0.72 -12.11
N THR A 50 6.48 -0.23 -11.57
CA THR A 50 6.43 1.13 -10.96
C THR A 50 5.35 1.25 -9.89
N GLY A 51 5.71 1.79 -8.71
CA GLY A 51 4.76 2.22 -7.69
C GLY A 51 4.30 1.14 -6.71
N TRP A 52 3.97 1.61 -5.51
CA TRP A 52 3.29 0.89 -4.43
C TRP A 52 1.79 1.17 -4.50
N SER A 53 1.13 0.64 -5.55
CA SER A 53 -0.19 1.11 -6.02
C SER A 53 -1.42 0.71 -5.17
N ALA A 54 -1.21 -0.11 -4.15
CA ALA A 54 -2.21 -0.42 -3.12
C ALA A 54 -1.53 -0.80 -1.80
N TYR A 55 -2.33 -1.09 -0.78
CA TYR A 55 -1.83 -1.63 0.49
C TYR A 55 -0.91 -2.84 0.28
N ARG A 56 0.27 -2.82 0.90
CA ARG A 56 1.34 -3.82 0.72
C ARG A 56 1.75 -4.03 -0.75
N GLY A 57 2.12 -2.95 -1.44
CA GLY A 57 2.84 -2.95 -2.71
C GLY A 57 1.94 -3.01 -3.94
N GLY A 58 0.86 -3.77 -3.87
CA GLY A 58 -0.04 -4.00 -4.98
C GLY A 58 -1.20 -4.89 -4.58
N TYR A 59 -2.05 -5.20 -5.54
CA TYR A 59 -3.36 -5.80 -5.33
C TYR A 59 -3.26 -7.23 -4.78
N GLY A 60 -2.15 -7.91 -5.06
CA GLY A 60 -1.77 -9.19 -4.44
C GLY A 60 -1.36 -9.15 -2.95
N ASN A 61 -1.27 -7.98 -2.31
CA ASN A 61 -0.73 -7.78 -0.95
C ASN A 61 0.73 -8.27 -0.77
N ALA A 62 1.52 -8.37 -1.84
CA ALA A 62 2.82 -9.05 -1.84
C ALA A 62 3.96 -8.34 -1.07
N ALA A 63 3.82 -7.05 -0.75
CA ALA A 63 4.80 -6.18 -0.08
C ALA A 63 6.20 -6.16 -0.71
N ALA A 64 6.28 -6.40 -2.02
CA ALA A 64 7.53 -6.39 -2.80
C ALA A 64 7.30 -5.70 -4.14
N VAL A 65 8.16 -4.75 -4.52
CA VAL A 65 8.00 -3.90 -5.73
C VAL A 65 9.31 -3.76 -6.52
N GLY A 66 9.22 -3.20 -7.73
CA GLY A 66 10.34 -3.00 -8.66
C GLY A 66 10.48 -4.13 -9.70
N ALA A 67 11.29 -3.88 -10.75
CA ALA A 67 11.41 -4.70 -11.97
C ALA A 67 11.49 -6.22 -11.76
N ASP A 68 12.23 -6.63 -10.72
CA ASP A 68 12.47 -8.02 -10.36
C ASP A 68 11.90 -8.35 -8.97
N HIS A 69 10.77 -7.73 -8.61
CA HIS A 69 10.14 -7.70 -7.28
C HIS A 69 11.16 -7.49 -6.15
N GLY A 70 12.04 -6.51 -6.38
CA GLY A 70 13.01 -6.01 -5.42
C GLY A 70 14.25 -6.87 -5.19
N PHE A 71 14.51 -7.96 -5.94
CA PHE A 71 15.74 -8.76 -5.73
C PHE A 71 16.60 -9.08 -6.96
N GLY A 72 16.06 -9.24 -8.16
CA GLY A 72 16.85 -9.57 -9.36
C GLY A 72 17.22 -11.05 -9.51
N ASP A 73 17.84 -11.39 -10.65
CA ASP A 73 18.25 -12.74 -11.10
C ASP A 73 18.98 -13.64 -10.05
N GLY A 74 19.53 -13.06 -8.98
CA GLY A 74 20.31 -13.75 -7.96
C GLY A 74 19.97 -13.32 -6.54
N PHE A 75 19.13 -14.11 -5.87
CA PHE A 75 18.78 -13.94 -4.46
C PHE A 75 19.42 -15.01 -3.55
N GLU A 76 20.74 -14.90 -3.39
CA GLU A 76 21.51 -15.57 -2.35
C GLU A 76 22.41 -14.50 -1.71
N PHE A 77 22.41 -14.41 -0.37
CA PHE A 77 23.31 -13.57 0.41
C PHE A 77 24.09 -14.48 1.36
N GLU A 78 25.42 -14.38 1.42
CA GLU A 78 26.22 -15.15 2.37
C GLU A 78 26.06 -14.63 3.82
N ALA A 79 25.76 -13.33 3.97
CA ALA A 79 25.35 -12.69 5.21
C ALA A 79 24.32 -11.58 4.92
N LEU A 80 23.43 -11.33 5.88
CA LEU A 80 22.53 -10.17 5.93
C LEU A 80 22.92 -9.29 7.12
N GLU A 81 23.02 -7.98 6.90
CA GLU A 81 23.28 -7.01 7.97
C GLU A 81 22.41 -5.75 7.85
N PRO A 82 22.11 -5.05 8.98
CA PRO A 82 21.56 -3.70 8.95
C PRO A 82 22.57 -2.73 8.33
N ASP A 83 22.17 -2.03 7.27
CA ASP A 83 23.00 -1.01 6.61
C ASP A 83 22.69 0.40 7.17
N TRP A 84 21.41 0.66 7.48
CA TRP A 84 20.98 1.85 8.22
C TRP A 84 19.73 1.61 9.08
N GLU A 85 19.54 2.49 10.07
CA GLU A 85 18.42 2.46 11.04
C GLU A 85 17.88 3.87 11.28
N SER A 86 16.58 4.01 11.56
CA SER A 86 15.89 5.28 11.79
C SER A 86 14.83 5.18 12.89
N ASP A 87 14.71 6.23 13.72
CA ASP A 87 13.69 6.32 14.79
C ASP A 87 12.24 6.39 14.25
N ALA A 88 12.04 6.54 12.94
CA ALA A 88 10.71 6.54 12.32
C ALA A 88 10.16 5.10 12.20
N ALA A 89 8.99 4.84 12.77
CA ALA A 89 8.30 3.55 12.74
C ALA A 89 6.99 3.63 11.93
N GLY A 90 6.49 2.49 11.44
CA GLY A 90 5.32 2.39 10.55
C GLY A 90 5.43 1.22 9.57
N LEU A 91 4.45 1.05 8.69
CA LEU A 91 4.60 0.10 7.57
C LEU A 91 5.41 0.81 6.45
N PRO A 92 6.63 0.35 6.11
CA PRO A 92 7.40 0.94 5.03
C PRO A 92 6.71 0.77 3.67
N VAL A 93 6.77 1.83 2.89
CA VAL A 93 6.25 1.96 1.53
C VAL A 93 7.40 2.50 0.69
N VAL A 94 7.75 1.87 -0.43
CA VAL A 94 8.97 2.21 -1.17
C VAL A 94 8.67 2.42 -2.65
N ASP A 95 9.18 3.51 -3.22
CA ASP A 95 9.14 3.79 -4.67
C ASP A 95 10.33 4.68 -5.07
N ASP A 96 10.88 4.44 -6.27
CA ASP A 96 12.09 5.08 -6.84
C ASP A 96 13.15 5.55 -5.81
N GLY A 97 13.69 4.61 -5.02
CA GLY A 97 14.75 4.90 -4.03
C GLY A 97 14.34 5.84 -2.90
N THR A 98 13.05 5.95 -2.58
CA THR A 98 12.52 6.72 -1.44
C THR A 98 11.60 5.85 -0.59
N VAL A 99 11.78 5.87 0.74
CA VAL A 99 10.94 5.15 1.70
C VAL A 99 9.99 6.11 2.40
N TYR A 100 8.69 5.85 2.30
CA TYR A 100 7.62 6.64 2.90
C TYR A 100 7.05 5.94 4.14
N LEU A 101 6.75 6.74 5.17
CA LEU A 101 6.14 6.30 6.43
C LEU A 101 5.08 7.31 6.91
N SER A 102 3.90 6.84 7.31
CA SER A 102 2.93 7.66 8.07
C SER A 102 3.25 7.63 9.56
N SER A 103 3.44 8.80 10.17
CA SER A 103 3.72 8.94 11.60
C SER A 103 3.21 10.28 12.13
N GLU A 104 2.53 10.26 13.28
CA GLU A 104 1.98 11.45 13.98
C GLU A 104 1.20 12.41 13.04
N GLY A 105 0.30 11.90 12.20
CA GLY A 105 -0.51 12.71 11.26
C GLY A 105 0.22 13.20 10.01
N THR A 106 1.54 12.98 9.92
CA THR A 106 2.39 13.42 8.81
C THR A 106 2.97 12.23 8.02
N VAL A 107 3.31 12.46 6.76
CA VAL A 107 4.12 11.53 5.97
C VAL A 107 5.59 11.97 6.05
N HIS A 108 6.49 11.02 6.29
CA HIS A 108 7.94 11.17 6.24
C HIS A 108 8.47 10.48 4.99
N ALA A 109 9.41 11.10 4.27
CA ALA A 109 10.14 10.49 3.17
C ALA A 109 11.63 10.40 3.51
N LEU A 110 12.22 9.22 3.37
CA LEU A 110 13.59 8.89 3.70
C LEU A 110 14.34 8.41 2.45
N ASP A 111 15.60 8.81 2.30
CA ASP A 111 16.52 8.34 1.25
C ASP A 111 16.73 6.83 1.43
N ALA A 112 16.45 6.02 0.40
CA ALA A 112 16.58 4.57 0.52
C ALA A 112 18.04 4.11 0.70
N ASP A 113 19.04 4.85 0.20
CA ASP A 113 20.45 4.45 0.29
C ASP A 113 20.99 4.62 1.71
N ASP A 114 20.70 5.73 2.42
CA ASP A 114 21.28 6.04 3.73
C ASP A 114 20.29 6.37 4.88
N GLY A 115 18.98 6.28 4.63
CA GLY A 115 17.94 6.49 5.65
C GLY A 115 17.76 7.93 6.10
N THR A 116 18.40 8.90 5.46
CA THR A 116 18.25 10.32 5.84
C THR A 116 16.89 10.88 5.44
N LEU A 117 16.30 11.69 6.33
CA LEU A 117 15.00 12.33 6.07
C LEU A 117 15.13 13.37 4.93
N VAL A 118 14.51 13.08 3.79
CA VAL A 118 14.44 13.97 2.62
C VAL A 118 13.42 15.07 2.88
N TRP A 119 12.20 14.70 3.30
CA TRP A 119 11.14 15.64 3.68
C TRP A 119 10.18 15.04 4.72
N ARG A 120 9.44 15.92 5.40
CA ARG A 120 8.25 15.60 6.21
C ARG A 120 7.13 16.55 5.78
N SER A 121 5.93 16.02 5.54
CA SER A 121 4.77 16.81 5.14
C SER A 121 4.32 17.75 6.27
N GLU A 122 3.37 18.64 5.97
CA GLU A 122 2.53 19.20 7.04
C GLU A 122 1.61 18.13 7.65
N ASP A 123 0.94 18.45 8.75
CA ASP A 123 -0.02 17.55 9.39
C ASP A 123 -1.28 17.43 8.51
N VAL A 124 -1.45 16.25 7.93
CA VAL A 124 -2.53 15.89 6.99
C VAL A 124 -3.45 14.83 7.61
N GLY A 125 -3.37 14.62 8.93
CA GLY A 125 -4.16 13.62 9.66
C GLY A 125 -3.83 12.16 9.32
N ALA A 126 -2.69 11.88 8.67
CA ALA A 126 -2.31 10.54 8.20
C ALA A 126 -2.38 9.47 9.32
N THR A 127 -3.35 8.57 9.21
CA THR A 127 -3.53 7.43 10.14
C THR A 127 -2.92 6.15 9.60
N ASP A 128 -2.95 5.98 8.28
CA ASP A 128 -2.69 4.72 7.60
C ASP A 128 -1.50 4.80 6.64
N PRO A 129 -0.91 3.66 6.22
CA PRO A 129 0.26 3.66 5.33
C PRO A 129 -0.03 4.35 3.99
N PRO A 130 0.93 5.08 3.42
CA PRO A 130 0.74 5.74 2.14
C PRO A 130 0.68 4.73 0.98
N THR A 131 0.33 5.22 -0.20
CA THR A 131 0.25 4.49 -1.46
C THR A 131 0.87 5.36 -2.55
N VAL A 132 1.73 4.80 -3.40
CA VAL A 132 2.51 5.58 -4.37
C VAL A 132 2.25 5.08 -5.77
N ALA A 133 1.73 5.94 -6.63
CA ALA A 133 1.41 5.63 -8.03
C ALA A 133 1.33 6.93 -8.84
N TYR A 134 1.52 6.87 -10.16
CA TYR A 134 1.41 8.03 -11.04
C TYR A 134 2.20 9.26 -10.53
N ASP A 135 3.45 9.04 -10.13
CA ASP A 135 4.38 10.05 -9.60
C ASP A 135 3.79 10.87 -8.42
N THR A 136 2.94 10.26 -7.59
CA THR A 136 2.18 10.90 -6.51
C THR A 136 2.07 10.00 -5.27
N VAL A 137 2.18 10.58 -4.08
CA VAL A 137 1.99 9.88 -2.79
C VAL A 137 0.59 10.18 -2.24
N TYR A 138 -0.26 9.16 -2.14
CA TYR A 138 -1.61 9.25 -1.59
C TYR A 138 -1.65 8.70 -0.15
N VAL A 139 -2.40 9.35 0.74
CA VAL A 139 -2.58 8.91 2.13
C VAL A 139 -4.01 9.15 2.63
N GLY A 140 -4.55 8.18 3.37
CA GLY A 140 -5.81 8.31 4.10
C GLY A 140 -5.58 8.82 5.52
N GLY A 141 -6.43 9.73 6.00
CA GLY A 141 -6.27 10.33 7.32
C GLY A 141 -7.44 11.23 7.75
N SER A 142 -7.90 11.06 8.99
CA SER A 142 -8.99 11.79 9.67
C SER A 142 -10.09 12.31 8.74
N GLY A 143 -10.78 11.39 8.06
CA GLY A 143 -11.90 11.69 7.18
C GLY A 143 -11.55 12.22 5.79
N SER A 144 -10.28 12.25 5.39
CA SER A 144 -9.82 12.77 4.09
C SER A 144 -8.88 11.83 3.35
N VAL A 145 -8.75 12.03 2.03
CA VAL A 145 -7.61 11.55 1.24
C VAL A 145 -6.78 12.75 0.83
N THR A 146 -5.46 12.66 1.01
CA THR A 146 -4.49 13.69 0.61
C THR A 146 -3.50 13.13 -0.40
N ALA A 147 -3.21 13.90 -1.44
CA ALA A 147 -2.13 13.63 -2.39
C ALA A 147 -0.97 14.61 -2.16
N LEU A 148 0.25 14.08 -2.11
CA LEU A 148 1.50 14.80 -1.88
C LEU A 148 2.44 14.63 -3.07
N ASP A 149 3.20 15.69 -3.36
CA ASP A 149 4.34 15.65 -4.29
C ASP A 149 5.45 14.74 -3.73
N PRO A 150 5.92 13.71 -4.45
CA PRO A 150 6.92 12.75 -3.94
C PRO A 150 8.30 13.36 -3.73
N ALA A 151 8.64 14.45 -4.42
CA ALA A 151 9.96 15.07 -4.34
C ALA A 151 10.09 16.08 -3.18
N ILE A 152 8.98 16.72 -2.77
CA ILE A 152 9.00 17.78 -1.74
C ILE A 152 7.95 17.67 -0.63
N GLY A 153 7.04 16.69 -0.68
CA GLY A 153 6.08 16.42 0.40
C GLY A 153 4.96 17.45 0.56
N THR A 154 4.77 18.33 -0.41
CA THR A 154 3.71 19.36 -0.38
C THR A 154 2.39 18.81 -0.91
N VAL A 155 1.28 19.22 -0.30
CA VAL A 155 -0.08 18.87 -0.75
C VAL A 155 -0.34 19.36 -2.17
N LEU A 156 -0.65 18.42 -3.07
CA LEU A 156 -1.14 18.66 -4.43
C LEU A 156 -2.66 18.89 -4.40
N TRP A 157 -3.37 17.99 -3.72
CA TRP A 157 -4.81 18.10 -3.43
C TRP A 157 -5.16 17.37 -2.13
N GLN A 158 -6.27 17.78 -1.50
CA GLN A 158 -6.89 17.08 -0.37
C GLN A 158 -8.41 17.10 -0.56
N THR A 159 -9.05 15.96 -0.30
CA THR A 159 -10.50 15.80 -0.46
C THR A 159 -11.11 15.18 0.79
N ASP A 160 -12.00 15.95 1.43
CA ASP A 160 -12.76 15.51 2.60
C ASP A 160 -13.84 14.48 2.17
N LEU A 161 -13.80 13.29 2.76
CA LEU A 161 -14.74 12.18 2.55
C LEU A 161 -15.73 12.02 3.71
N ALA A 162 -15.40 12.57 4.89
CA ALA A 162 -16.27 12.67 6.06
C ALA A 162 -17.39 13.72 5.86
N ASP A 163 -18.38 13.34 5.05
CA ASP A 163 -19.49 14.20 4.64
C ASP A 163 -20.43 14.56 5.80
N SER A 164 -20.21 15.74 6.37
CA SER A 164 -21.02 16.32 7.46
C SER A 164 -22.50 16.60 7.10
N ASP A 165 -22.87 16.57 5.82
CA ASP A 165 -24.25 16.74 5.34
C ASP A 165 -25.00 15.39 5.17
N THR A 166 -24.38 14.24 5.47
CA THR A 166 -24.98 12.89 5.39
C THR A 166 -26.30 12.73 6.17
N GLY A 167 -26.59 13.59 7.14
CA GLY A 167 -27.88 13.64 7.84
C GLY A 167 -28.13 12.47 8.81
N THR A 168 -27.12 11.63 9.02
CA THR A 168 -27.04 10.59 10.05
C THR A 168 -26.97 11.23 11.44
N ALA A 169 -28.13 11.62 11.98
CA ALA A 169 -28.25 12.26 13.30
C ALA A 169 -27.82 11.39 14.50
N ASP A 170 -27.35 10.17 14.23
CA ASP A 170 -26.78 9.20 15.17
C ASP A 170 -25.26 8.97 14.96
N ALA A 171 -24.60 9.71 14.06
CA ALA A 171 -23.15 9.73 13.93
C ALA A 171 -22.53 10.35 15.20
N ASP A 172 -21.70 9.57 15.90
CA ASP A 172 -21.07 10.00 17.15
C ASP A 172 -19.88 10.93 16.85
N PRO A 173 -19.91 12.23 17.24
CA PRO A 173 -18.86 13.18 16.91
C PRO A 173 -17.52 12.92 17.61
N ASP A 174 -17.44 11.96 18.53
CA ASP A 174 -16.18 11.45 19.07
C ASP A 174 -15.58 10.28 18.23
N THR A 175 -16.22 9.89 17.11
CA THR A 175 -15.69 8.92 16.14
C THR A 175 -14.97 9.65 15.02
N ASP A 176 -13.64 9.56 14.97
CA ASP A 176 -12.85 10.01 13.83
C ASP A 176 -13.07 9.07 12.63
N ALA A 177 -13.31 9.63 11.45
CA ALA A 177 -13.70 8.89 10.25
C ALA A 177 -12.46 8.24 9.61
N THR A 178 -12.25 6.95 9.87
CA THR A 178 -11.08 6.22 9.34
C THR A 178 -11.25 5.96 7.84
N VAL A 179 -10.33 6.49 7.03
CA VAL A 179 -10.24 6.26 5.60
C VAL A 179 -9.28 5.10 5.34
N SER A 180 -9.67 4.12 4.53
CA SER A 180 -8.78 3.01 4.15
C SER A 180 -7.49 3.51 3.46
N PRO A 181 -6.40 2.74 3.47
CA PRO A 181 -5.32 2.93 2.50
C PRO A 181 -5.92 3.03 1.08
N PRO A 182 -5.59 4.06 0.29
CA PRO A 182 -6.08 4.15 -1.07
C PRO A 182 -5.60 2.98 -1.95
N THR A 183 -6.45 2.52 -2.85
CA THR A 183 -6.05 1.64 -3.97
C THR A 183 -6.06 2.49 -5.23
N VAL A 184 -4.94 2.60 -5.93
CA VAL A 184 -4.75 3.58 -7.02
C VAL A 184 -4.54 2.87 -8.35
N ALA A 185 -5.59 2.82 -9.15
CA ALA A 185 -5.64 2.13 -10.44
C ALA A 185 -6.41 2.96 -11.47
N PHE A 186 -6.17 2.73 -12.76
CA PHE A 186 -6.92 3.36 -13.86
C PHE A 186 -6.95 4.92 -13.86
N GLY A 187 -5.97 5.57 -13.25
CA GLY A 187 -5.96 7.03 -13.06
C GLY A 187 -6.91 7.53 -11.96
N THR A 188 -7.32 6.65 -11.04
CA THR A 188 -8.29 6.93 -9.98
C THR A 188 -7.79 6.35 -8.65
N ALA A 189 -7.95 7.11 -7.56
CA ALA A 189 -7.74 6.64 -6.19
C ALA A 189 -9.07 6.20 -5.58
N TYR A 190 -9.15 4.92 -5.20
CA TYR A 190 -10.31 4.30 -4.56
C TYR A 190 -10.09 4.18 -3.05
N ALA A 191 -11.00 4.72 -2.26
CA ALA A 191 -10.89 4.71 -0.80
C ALA A 191 -12.26 4.42 -0.14
N TYR A 192 -12.26 3.62 0.92
CA TYR A 192 -13.44 3.36 1.73
C TYR A 192 -13.42 4.26 2.98
N CYS A 193 -14.54 4.93 3.25
CA CYS A 193 -14.76 5.76 4.44
C CYS A 193 -16.23 5.65 4.87
N ASP A 194 -16.50 5.45 6.16
CA ASP A 194 -17.84 5.49 6.78
C ASP A 194 -18.98 4.79 6.01
N GLY A 195 -18.73 3.57 5.53
CA GLY A 195 -19.73 2.76 4.81
C GLY A 195 -19.83 3.05 3.32
N ARG A 196 -18.90 3.83 2.75
CA ARG A 196 -18.95 4.32 1.38
C ARG A 196 -17.59 4.18 0.68
N LEU A 197 -17.61 3.56 -0.50
CA LEU A 197 -16.50 3.54 -1.45
C LEU A 197 -16.55 4.79 -2.31
N TYR A 198 -15.47 5.56 -2.29
CA TYR A 198 -15.25 6.74 -3.12
C TYR A 198 -14.26 6.42 -4.24
N ALA A 199 -14.44 7.09 -5.39
CA ALA A 199 -13.50 7.10 -6.50
C ALA A 199 -13.10 8.56 -6.79
N LEU A 200 -11.80 8.84 -6.72
CA LEU A 200 -11.21 10.18 -6.85
C LEU A 200 -10.31 10.22 -8.08
N ASP A 201 -10.48 11.17 -8.99
CA ASP A 201 -9.53 11.44 -10.08
C ASP A 201 -8.11 11.67 -9.49
N ALA A 202 -7.13 10.89 -9.95
CA ALA A 202 -5.83 10.83 -9.29
C ALA A 202 -4.99 12.12 -9.45
N GLU A 203 -5.21 12.89 -10.53
CA GLU A 203 -4.51 14.16 -10.81
C GLU A 203 -5.08 15.32 -9.98
N THR A 204 -6.39 15.30 -9.68
CA THR A 204 -7.13 16.47 -9.16
C THR A 204 -7.88 16.26 -7.84
N GLY A 205 -8.07 15.02 -7.38
CA GLY A 205 -8.81 14.68 -6.16
C GLY A 205 -10.33 14.82 -6.30
N ALA A 206 -10.85 15.07 -7.50
CA ALA A 206 -12.28 15.22 -7.72
C ALA A 206 -13.02 13.87 -7.57
N VAL A 207 -14.13 13.86 -6.82
CA VAL A 207 -15.00 12.67 -6.71
C VAL A 207 -15.70 12.42 -8.04
N ASP A 208 -15.27 11.40 -8.79
CA ASP A 208 -15.90 10.94 -10.02
C ASP A 208 -17.19 10.17 -9.71
N TRP A 209 -17.12 9.25 -8.76
CA TRP A 209 -18.27 8.46 -8.31
C TRP A 209 -18.16 8.00 -6.85
N THR A 210 -19.29 7.53 -6.31
CA THR A 210 -19.44 7.04 -4.93
C THR A 210 -20.46 5.90 -4.87
N ARG A 211 -20.24 4.92 -4.00
CA ARG A 211 -21.16 3.83 -3.68
C ARG A 211 -21.16 3.55 -2.17
N ASP A 212 -22.33 3.66 -1.53
CA ASP A 212 -22.58 3.15 -0.18
C ASP A 212 -23.19 1.74 -0.17
N SER A 213 -23.86 1.36 -1.26
CA SER A 213 -24.65 0.14 -1.31
C SER A 213 -24.73 -0.46 -2.73
N VAL A 214 -25.10 -1.74 -2.79
CA VAL A 214 -25.21 -2.55 -4.01
C VAL A 214 -26.58 -3.23 -4.08
N THR A 215 -27.06 -3.47 -5.31
CA THR A 215 -28.37 -4.08 -5.56
C THR A 215 -28.19 -5.56 -5.89
N VAL A 216 -28.71 -6.46 -5.04
CA VAL A 216 -28.64 -7.92 -5.25
C VAL A 216 -30.03 -8.51 -5.49
N THR A 217 -30.18 -9.32 -6.53
CA THR A 217 -31.41 -10.09 -6.80
C THR A 217 -31.33 -11.44 -6.10
N GLN A 218 -32.23 -11.69 -5.14
CA GLN A 218 -32.29 -12.91 -4.35
C GLN A 218 -33.59 -13.68 -4.60
N GLY A 219 -33.49 -15.01 -4.69
CA GLY A 219 -34.64 -15.90 -4.89
C GLY A 219 -34.48 -16.81 -6.11
N ASP A 220 -35.28 -17.87 -6.18
CA ASP A 220 -35.25 -18.83 -7.28
C ASP A 220 -35.62 -18.14 -8.61
N PRO A 221 -34.84 -18.30 -9.70
CA PRO A 221 -35.12 -17.70 -11.02
C PRO A 221 -36.48 -18.08 -11.64
N TRP A 222 -37.18 -19.08 -11.08
CA TRP A 222 -38.49 -19.54 -11.53
C TRP A 222 -39.65 -19.09 -10.61
N GLU A 223 -39.37 -18.34 -9.53
CA GLU A 223 -40.35 -17.75 -8.61
C GLU A 223 -40.25 -16.20 -8.57
N ASP A 224 -41.06 -15.54 -7.73
CA ASP A 224 -41.01 -14.08 -7.55
C ASP A 224 -39.72 -13.67 -6.80
N GLN A 225 -38.69 -13.28 -7.54
CA GLN A 225 -37.42 -12.81 -6.97
C GLN A 225 -37.55 -11.48 -6.23
N ALA A 226 -36.82 -11.33 -5.12
CA ALA A 226 -36.75 -10.12 -4.32
C ALA A 226 -35.43 -9.38 -4.58
N THR A 227 -35.51 -8.08 -4.87
CA THR A 227 -34.34 -7.20 -4.91
C THR A 227 -34.03 -6.70 -3.49
N VAL A 228 -32.77 -6.80 -3.09
CA VAL A 228 -32.27 -6.46 -1.75
C VAL A 228 -31.05 -5.55 -1.89
N GLU A 229 -31.08 -4.39 -1.24
CA GLU A 229 -29.92 -3.50 -1.09
C GLU A 229 -29.01 -4.02 0.02
N ARG A 230 -27.69 -3.92 -0.17
CA ARG A 230 -26.67 -4.34 0.81
C ARG A 230 -25.59 -3.27 0.91
N SER A 231 -25.21 -2.88 2.12
CA SER A 231 -24.13 -1.92 2.36
C SER A 231 -22.77 -2.46 1.91
N LEU A 232 -21.90 -1.61 1.37
CA LEU A 232 -20.49 -1.94 1.16
C LEU A 232 -19.73 -1.96 2.49
N ALA A 233 -18.64 -2.72 2.56
CA ALA A 233 -17.80 -2.80 3.74
C ALA A 233 -16.35 -3.15 3.38
N GLY A 234 -15.40 -2.39 3.94
CA GLY A 234 -13.97 -2.69 3.86
C GLY A 234 -13.29 -2.25 2.56
N ASP A 235 -12.01 -2.57 2.48
CA ASP A 235 -11.07 -1.98 1.52
C ASP A 235 -11.31 -2.52 0.09
N PRO A 236 -11.22 -1.67 -0.95
CA PRO A 236 -11.30 -2.10 -2.34
C PRO A 236 -10.03 -2.84 -2.78
N VAL A 237 -10.13 -3.62 -3.86
CA VAL A 237 -9.00 -4.14 -4.62
C VAL A 237 -9.26 -3.99 -6.13
N ALA A 238 -8.24 -3.74 -6.94
CA ALA A 238 -8.41 -3.70 -8.40
C ALA A 238 -7.88 -4.99 -9.06
N THR A 239 -8.54 -5.41 -10.13
CA THR A 239 -8.05 -6.38 -11.13
C THR A 239 -7.66 -5.61 -12.41
N ASP A 240 -7.52 -6.26 -13.58
CA ASP A 240 -7.26 -5.56 -14.84
C ASP A 240 -8.51 -4.90 -15.47
N GLU A 241 -9.72 -5.37 -15.16
CA GLU A 241 -10.97 -4.81 -15.70
C GLU A 241 -11.87 -4.10 -14.67
N TYR A 242 -11.74 -4.40 -13.38
CA TYR A 242 -12.71 -3.98 -12.35
C TYR A 242 -12.08 -3.50 -11.04
N VAL A 243 -12.86 -2.76 -10.25
CA VAL A 243 -12.59 -2.53 -8.83
C VAL A 243 -13.58 -3.35 -8.01
N PHE A 244 -13.08 -4.24 -7.17
CA PHE A 244 -13.86 -5.11 -6.32
C PHE A 244 -13.95 -4.60 -4.88
N ALA A 245 -15.12 -4.82 -4.27
CA ALA A 245 -15.35 -4.59 -2.85
C ALA A 245 -16.22 -5.70 -2.24
N ILE A 246 -16.19 -5.80 -0.91
CA ILE A 246 -17.09 -6.65 -0.13
C ILE A 246 -18.38 -5.88 0.18
N ALA A 247 -19.50 -6.59 0.19
CA ALA A 247 -20.77 -6.09 0.73
C ALA A 247 -21.38 -7.06 1.74
N GLU A 248 -22.37 -6.59 2.51
CA GLU A 248 -23.05 -7.35 3.56
C GLU A 248 -23.48 -8.77 3.15
N ALA A 249 -23.71 -9.63 4.15
CA ALA A 249 -24.18 -11.01 4.02
C ALA A 249 -23.27 -11.96 3.21
N GLY A 250 -22.07 -11.53 2.80
CA GLY A 250 -21.11 -12.35 2.06
C GLY A 250 -21.09 -12.09 0.56
N THR A 251 -21.31 -10.84 0.14
CA THR A 251 -21.31 -10.47 -1.29
C THR A 251 -19.91 -10.05 -1.73
N LEU A 252 -19.46 -10.52 -2.89
CA LEU A 252 -18.35 -9.93 -3.64
C LEU A 252 -18.94 -9.15 -4.82
N VAL A 253 -18.50 -7.91 -5.05
CA VAL A 253 -19.02 -7.05 -6.12
C VAL A 253 -17.89 -6.40 -6.89
N GLY A 254 -17.92 -6.53 -8.22
CA GLY A 254 -17.01 -5.85 -9.15
C GLY A 254 -17.69 -4.66 -9.82
N PHE A 255 -17.04 -3.51 -9.77
CA PHE A 255 -17.48 -2.25 -10.37
C PHE A 255 -16.65 -1.90 -11.60
N ASP A 256 -17.31 -1.25 -12.56
CA ASP A 256 -16.68 -0.50 -13.63
C ASP A 256 -15.80 0.62 -13.04
N PRO A 257 -14.46 0.62 -13.25
CA PRO A 257 -13.56 1.51 -12.53
C PRO A 257 -13.83 3.01 -12.74
N LEU A 258 -14.29 3.39 -13.93
CA LEU A 258 -14.46 4.79 -14.34
C LEU A 258 -15.87 5.35 -14.04
N THR A 259 -16.87 4.49 -13.82
CA THR A 259 -18.28 4.92 -13.65
C THR A 259 -18.95 4.42 -12.37
N GLY A 260 -18.32 3.46 -11.68
CA GLY A 260 -18.92 2.77 -10.54
C GLY A 260 -20.16 1.95 -10.92
N GLU A 261 -20.37 1.63 -12.20
CA GLU A 261 -21.47 0.76 -12.61
C GLU A 261 -21.23 -0.66 -12.05
N GLN A 262 -22.24 -1.26 -11.42
CA GLN A 262 -22.16 -2.61 -10.87
C GLN A 262 -22.09 -3.62 -12.03
N ARG A 263 -20.93 -4.23 -12.26
CA ARG A 263 -20.65 -5.14 -13.40
C ARG A 263 -20.84 -6.61 -13.02
N VAL A 264 -20.22 -7.02 -11.92
CA VAL A 264 -20.18 -8.42 -11.43
C VAL A 264 -20.68 -8.47 -10.00
N THR A 265 -21.43 -9.50 -9.61
CA THR A 265 -22.03 -9.60 -8.27
C THR A 265 -22.25 -11.05 -7.89
N THR A 266 -21.54 -11.51 -6.85
CA THR A 266 -21.53 -12.90 -6.40
C THR A 266 -21.98 -12.99 -4.95
N ASP A 267 -23.14 -13.59 -4.72
CA ASP A 267 -23.50 -14.14 -3.40
C ASP A 267 -22.57 -15.33 -3.14
N THR A 268 -21.52 -15.10 -2.34
CA THR A 268 -20.54 -16.15 -2.04
C THR A 268 -21.13 -17.22 -1.12
N TYR A 269 -20.45 -18.36 -1.02
CA TYR A 269 -20.79 -19.40 -0.04
C TYR A 269 -20.53 -18.97 1.43
N TYR A 270 -19.89 -17.81 1.66
CA TYR A 270 -19.32 -17.43 2.96
C TYR A 270 -19.91 -16.11 3.47
N HIS A 271 -20.77 -16.16 4.50
CA HIS A 271 -21.41 -14.97 5.06
C HIS A 271 -20.47 -13.91 5.67
N TYR A 272 -19.20 -14.25 5.92
CA TYR A 272 -18.21 -13.36 6.52
C TYR A 272 -16.95 -13.35 5.67
N LEU A 273 -16.83 -12.34 4.82
CA LEU A 273 -15.61 -12.00 4.09
C LEU A 273 -14.81 -11.03 4.95
N LEU A 274 -13.48 -11.03 4.85
CA LEU A 274 -12.61 -10.25 5.75
C LEU A 274 -11.65 -9.31 5.02
N ASP A 275 -11.10 -9.75 3.89
CA ASP A 275 -10.03 -9.08 3.17
C ASP A 275 -9.89 -9.70 1.76
N LEU A 276 -9.43 -8.88 0.83
CA LEU A 276 -9.25 -9.20 -0.58
C LEU A 276 -7.77 -9.15 -0.96
N ALA A 277 -7.39 -10.02 -1.90
CA ALA A 277 -6.21 -9.85 -2.75
C ALA A 277 -6.62 -10.16 -4.20
N ALA A 278 -5.81 -9.75 -5.18
CA ALA A 278 -6.13 -9.98 -6.60
C ALA A 278 -4.89 -10.36 -7.43
N THR A 279 -5.15 -11.00 -8.56
CA THR A 279 -4.30 -10.99 -9.76
C THR A 279 -4.97 -10.11 -10.82
N ASP A 280 -4.42 -10.07 -12.03
CA ASP A 280 -5.06 -9.43 -13.18
C ASP A 280 -6.43 -10.06 -13.51
N ASP A 281 -6.57 -11.38 -13.29
CA ASP A 281 -7.73 -12.18 -13.71
C ASP A 281 -8.64 -12.70 -12.58
N ARG A 282 -8.20 -12.69 -11.33
CA ARG A 282 -8.93 -13.28 -10.19
C ARG A 282 -8.95 -12.40 -8.94
N VAL A 283 -9.99 -12.60 -8.14
CA VAL A 283 -10.10 -12.06 -6.78
C VAL A 283 -10.07 -13.19 -5.75
N TYR A 284 -9.20 -13.04 -4.77
CA TYR A 284 -8.97 -13.97 -3.66
C TYR A 284 -9.58 -13.41 -2.40
N VAL A 285 -10.59 -14.10 -1.88
CA VAL A 285 -11.38 -13.66 -0.73
C VAL A 285 -11.02 -14.51 0.48
N ARG A 286 -10.40 -13.93 1.51
CA ARG A 286 -10.21 -14.60 2.80
C ARG A 286 -11.46 -14.41 3.67
N THR A 287 -11.84 -15.48 4.36
CA THR A 287 -13.15 -15.58 5.04
C THR A 287 -13.02 -15.84 6.54
N GLY A 288 -14.02 -15.37 7.30
CA GLY A 288 -14.14 -15.60 8.75
C GLY A 288 -14.46 -17.04 9.13
N SER A 289 -14.69 -17.92 8.16
CA SER A 289 -14.91 -19.35 8.34
C SER A 289 -13.70 -20.21 7.96
N GLU A 290 -12.49 -19.66 8.13
CA GLU A 290 -11.22 -20.40 7.95
C GLU A 290 -11.08 -21.00 6.52
N ALA A 291 -11.17 -20.11 5.52
CA ALA A 291 -10.95 -20.42 4.11
C ALA A 291 -10.47 -19.21 3.30
N VAL A 292 -9.85 -19.47 2.15
CA VAL A 292 -9.60 -18.53 1.05
C VAL A 292 -10.26 -19.11 -0.20
N ALA A 293 -10.97 -18.29 -0.97
CA ALA A 293 -11.62 -18.71 -2.21
C ALA A 293 -11.28 -17.78 -3.37
N ALA A 294 -11.03 -18.36 -4.55
CA ALA A 294 -10.72 -17.65 -5.78
C ALA A 294 -11.97 -17.51 -6.65
N TYR A 295 -12.16 -16.33 -7.22
CA TYR A 295 -13.26 -15.96 -8.10
C TYR A 295 -12.70 -15.35 -9.39
N ASP A 296 -13.20 -15.80 -10.55
CA ASP A 296 -12.88 -15.17 -11.84
C ASP A 296 -13.47 -13.76 -11.90
N GLN A 297 -12.68 -12.78 -12.40
CA GLN A 297 -13.08 -11.37 -12.37
C GLN A 297 -14.30 -11.05 -13.23
N ALA A 298 -14.50 -11.75 -14.36
CA ALA A 298 -15.44 -11.35 -15.40
C ALA A 298 -16.83 -12.00 -15.25
N THR A 299 -16.86 -13.22 -14.71
CA THR A 299 -18.09 -13.99 -14.44
C THR A 299 -18.52 -13.94 -12.98
N GLY A 300 -17.56 -13.75 -12.06
CA GLY A 300 -17.79 -13.92 -10.62
C GLY A 300 -18.03 -15.37 -10.19
N GLU A 301 -17.80 -16.36 -11.06
CA GLU A 301 -17.86 -17.77 -10.67
C GLU A 301 -16.67 -18.12 -9.75
N ARG A 302 -16.92 -18.97 -8.74
CA ARG A 302 -15.87 -19.44 -7.83
C ARG A 302 -15.13 -20.61 -8.46
N GLU A 303 -13.91 -20.35 -8.92
CA GLU A 303 -13.05 -21.39 -9.48
C GLU A 303 -12.56 -22.36 -8.39
N ASP A 304 -12.02 -21.84 -7.29
CA ASP A 304 -11.30 -22.67 -6.30
C ASP A 304 -11.49 -22.23 -4.84
N ALA A 305 -11.14 -23.10 -3.88
CA ALA A 305 -11.20 -22.80 -2.44
C ALA A 305 -10.28 -23.68 -1.57
N TRP A 306 -9.40 -23.03 -0.80
CA TRP A 306 -8.49 -23.65 0.15
C TRP A 306 -8.96 -23.41 1.60
N HIS A 307 -8.93 -24.46 2.42
CA HIS A 307 -9.55 -24.49 3.74
C HIS A 307 -8.54 -24.75 4.86
N GLY A 308 -8.63 -23.97 5.94
CA GLY A 308 -7.74 -24.06 7.10
C GLY A 308 -7.72 -22.75 7.90
N PRO A 309 -7.08 -22.71 9.09
CA PRO A 309 -7.06 -21.53 9.97
C PRO A 309 -6.14 -20.41 9.45
N ILE A 310 -6.48 -19.90 8.26
CA ILE A 310 -5.73 -18.92 7.46
C ILE A 310 -5.94 -17.51 8.02
N ARG A 311 -4.85 -16.78 8.20
CA ARG A 311 -4.83 -15.45 8.85
C ARG A 311 -4.40 -14.31 7.95
N ARG A 312 -3.53 -14.61 6.98
CA ARG A 312 -2.97 -13.68 6.00
C ARG A 312 -2.79 -14.44 4.70
N ILE A 313 -2.99 -13.72 3.61
CA ILE A 313 -2.64 -14.16 2.26
C ILE A 313 -1.67 -13.14 1.65
N ALA A 314 -0.90 -13.60 0.68
CA ALA A 314 -0.41 -12.77 -0.40
C ALA A 314 -0.50 -13.61 -1.69
N VAL A 315 -0.66 -12.92 -2.82
CA VAL A 315 -0.79 -13.51 -4.15
C VAL A 315 0.16 -12.77 -5.08
N ARG A 316 0.73 -13.46 -6.06
CA ARG A 316 1.45 -12.87 -7.17
C ARG A 316 1.41 -13.85 -8.34
N GLU A 317 0.97 -13.40 -9.52
CA GLU A 317 0.96 -14.19 -10.77
C GLU A 317 0.48 -15.66 -10.60
N ASP A 318 1.42 -16.60 -10.47
CA ASP A 318 1.22 -18.05 -10.48
C ASP A 318 1.12 -18.68 -9.08
N VAL A 319 1.21 -17.90 -8.00
CA VAL A 319 1.30 -18.40 -6.63
C VAL A 319 0.44 -17.65 -5.61
N LEU A 320 -0.32 -18.43 -4.85
CA LEU A 320 -0.96 -17.99 -3.60
C LEU A 320 -0.12 -18.50 -2.42
N ILE A 321 0.35 -17.58 -1.58
CA ILE A 321 0.97 -17.88 -0.29
C ILE A 321 -0.02 -17.58 0.82
N PHE A 322 -0.24 -18.52 1.74
CA PHE A 322 -1.05 -18.26 2.93
C PHE A 322 -0.43 -18.74 4.24
N VAL A 323 -0.65 -17.93 5.28
CA VAL A 323 -0.16 -18.17 6.63
C VAL A 323 -1.31 -18.69 7.50
N THR A 324 -1.17 -19.91 8.00
CA THR A 324 -2.05 -20.47 9.04
C THR A 324 -1.50 -20.14 10.44
N ARG A 325 -2.09 -20.73 11.49
CA ARG A 325 -1.52 -20.66 12.84
C ARG A 325 -0.18 -21.40 13.01
N TYR A 326 0.08 -22.43 12.19
CA TYR A 326 1.17 -23.39 12.41
C TYR A 326 2.01 -23.72 11.16
N GLU A 327 1.55 -23.25 10.00
CA GLU A 327 2.02 -23.66 8.68
C GLU A 327 2.06 -22.43 7.75
N LEU A 328 3.07 -22.39 6.89
CA LEU A 328 3.14 -21.57 5.69
C LEU A 328 2.89 -22.50 4.51
N VAL A 329 1.97 -22.12 3.62
CA VAL A 329 1.53 -22.94 2.49
C VAL A 329 1.67 -22.14 1.20
N ALA A 330 2.19 -22.79 0.17
CA ALA A 330 2.15 -22.29 -1.21
C ALA A 330 1.21 -23.15 -2.07
N VAL A 331 0.46 -22.47 -2.92
CA VAL A 331 -0.48 -23.05 -3.88
C VAL A 331 -0.08 -22.61 -5.29
N ASP A 332 -0.11 -23.56 -6.22
CA ASP A 332 0.01 -23.34 -7.66
C ASP A 332 -1.31 -22.77 -8.20
N LEU A 333 -1.28 -21.63 -8.88
CA LEU A 333 -2.49 -21.02 -9.45
C LEU A 333 -2.79 -21.46 -10.89
N GLU A 334 -1.87 -22.17 -11.57
CA GLU A 334 -2.18 -22.83 -12.85
C GLU A 334 -2.95 -24.14 -12.62
N THR A 335 -2.66 -24.88 -11.53
CA THR A 335 -3.32 -26.17 -11.24
C THR A 335 -4.27 -26.19 -10.05
N GLY A 336 -4.22 -25.20 -9.15
CA GLY A 336 -4.94 -25.16 -7.88
C GLY A 336 -4.33 -26.04 -6.77
N ASP A 337 -3.29 -26.84 -7.08
CA ASP A 337 -2.67 -27.77 -6.14
C ASP A 337 -1.73 -27.07 -5.14
N GLN A 338 -1.59 -27.67 -3.96
CA GLN A 338 -0.62 -27.23 -2.96
C GLN A 338 0.82 -27.57 -3.42
N ARG A 339 1.64 -26.57 -3.79
CA ARG A 339 3.07 -26.73 -4.14
C ARG A 339 3.85 -27.33 -2.98
N TRP A 340 3.75 -26.69 -1.80
CA TRP A 340 4.45 -27.12 -0.59
C TRP A 340 3.78 -26.58 0.67
N THR A 341 4.09 -27.21 1.80
CA THR A 341 3.72 -26.74 3.15
C THR A 341 4.91 -26.95 4.07
N VAL A 342 5.33 -25.89 4.78
CA VAL A 342 6.30 -25.96 5.88
C VAL A 342 5.63 -25.51 7.18
N GLY A 343 6.01 -26.10 8.32
CA GLY A 343 5.26 -25.90 9.56
C GLY A 343 5.78 -26.69 10.76
N ASN A 344 4.94 -26.74 11.79
CA ASN A 344 5.29 -26.91 13.22
C ASN A 344 5.83 -25.65 13.89
N TYR A 345 5.94 -24.54 13.14
CA TYR A 345 6.24 -23.23 13.71
C TYR A 345 5.11 -22.81 14.65
N SER A 346 5.45 -22.39 15.87
CA SER A 346 4.42 -22.23 16.89
C SER A 346 3.57 -20.96 16.73
N HIS A 347 4.16 -19.92 16.14
CA HIS A 347 3.59 -18.57 15.99
C HIS A 347 4.24 -17.84 14.80
N THR A 348 3.69 -18.03 13.61
CA THR A 348 3.78 -17.05 12.51
C THR A 348 3.05 -15.77 12.92
N ILE A 349 3.62 -14.60 12.62
CA ILE A 349 3.04 -13.28 12.98
C ILE A 349 2.92 -12.38 11.76
N GLY A 350 3.98 -12.26 10.97
CA GLY A 350 3.98 -11.45 9.75
C GLY A 350 3.00 -11.94 8.68
N ALA A 351 2.46 -11.00 7.91
CA ALA A 351 1.85 -11.31 6.62
C ALA A 351 2.97 -11.67 5.62
N PRO A 352 2.78 -12.66 4.74
CA PRO A 352 3.85 -13.11 3.84
C PRO A 352 4.27 -11.98 2.89
N VAL A 353 5.56 -11.93 2.56
CA VAL A 353 6.12 -11.06 1.50
C VAL A 353 6.54 -11.98 0.34
N ILE A 354 6.20 -11.64 -0.91
CA ILE A 354 6.51 -12.48 -2.07
C ILE A 354 7.46 -11.73 -3.03
N ALA A 355 8.75 -11.76 -2.71
CA ALA A 355 9.79 -11.03 -3.42
C ALA A 355 10.62 -11.98 -4.31
N CYS A 356 10.56 -11.78 -5.62
CA CYS A 356 11.22 -12.61 -6.62
C CYS A 356 10.93 -14.11 -6.38
N ASN A 357 11.95 -14.99 -6.39
CA ASN A 357 11.80 -16.42 -6.07
C ASN A 357 11.86 -16.73 -4.56
N THR A 358 11.34 -15.86 -3.70
CA THR A 358 11.42 -16.02 -2.24
C THR A 358 10.17 -15.52 -1.51
N VAL A 359 9.82 -16.23 -0.44
CA VAL A 359 8.76 -15.87 0.51
C VAL A 359 9.39 -15.49 1.84
N LEU A 360 9.14 -14.27 2.34
CA LEU A 360 9.60 -13.84 3.68
C LEU A 360 8.44 -13.86 4.69
N VAL A 361 8.70 -14.34 5.91
CA VAL A 361 7.71 -14.38 7.01
C VAL A 361 8.37 -14.03 8.36
N GLY A 362 7.70 -13.19 9.16
CA GLY A 362 8.12 -12.84 10.52
C GLY A 362 7.57 -13.79 11.60
N PHE A 363 8.45 -14.19 12.53
CA PHE A 363 8.18 -15.09 13.65
C PHE A 363 8.64 -14.45 14.98
N GLY A 364 7.72 -14.19 15.91
CA GLY A 364 8.00 -13.34 17.08
C GLY A 364 7.52 -13.88 18.43
N VAL A 365 7.97 -15.08 18.83
CA VAL A 365 7.72 -15.60 20.20
C VAL A 365 8.95 -16.27 20.79
N GLU A 366 9.36 -15.76 21.95
CA GLU A 366 10.47 -16.21 22.82
C GLU A 366 10.47 -17.73 23.08
N GLY A 367 11.67 -18.34 23.10
CA GLY A 367 11.91 -19.75 23.42
C GLY A 367 11.57 -20.73 22.29
N ARG A 368 11.81 -20.36 21.03
CA ARG A 368 11.44 -21.13 19.83
C ARG A 368 12.57 -21.23 18.80
N GLU A 369 12.33 -22.00 17.75
CA GLU A 369 13.27 -22.24 16.65
C GLU A 369 13.60 -20.95 15.88
N TYR A 370 12.60 -20.10 15.71
CA TYR A 370 12.71 -18.73 15.22
C TYR A 370 12.20 -17.78 16.30
N GLU A 371 13.11 -17.01 16.89
CA GLU A 371 12.88 -16.08 17.99
C GLU A 371 13.16 -14.66 17.49
N ASN A 372 12.10 -13.89 17.27
CA ASN A 372 12.11 -12.56 16.66
C ASN A 372 12.92 -12.54 15.36
N SER A 373 12.57 -13.47 14.46
CA SER A 373 13.26 -13.73 13.20
C SER A 373 12.39 -13.38 11.99
N LEU A 374 13.03 -12.83 10.96
CA LEU A 374 12.53 -12.86 9.59
C LEU A 374 13.16 -14.09 8.89
N VAL A 375 12.36 -14.97 8.30
CA VAL A 375 12.84 -16.19 7.63
C VAL A 375 12.44 -16.18 6.17
N ALA A 376 13.37 -16.58 5.31
CA ALA A 376 13.20 -16.69 3.87
C ALA A 376 13.05 -18.15 3.42
N PHE A 377 12.03 -18.41 2.63
CA PHE A 377 11.75 -19.70 2.02
C PHE A 377 11.82 -19.60 0.49
N ASP A 378 12.36 -20.63 -0.16
CA ASP A 378 12.32 -20.80 -1.60
C ASP A 378 10.87 -20.93 -2.09
N ILE A 379 10.49 -20.17 -3.12
CA ILE A 379 9.10 -20.17 -3.59
C ILE A 379 8.69 -21.46 -4.30
N ALA A 380 9.64 -22.22 -4.85
CA ALA A 380 9.37 -23.41 -5.65
C ALA A 380 9.23 -24.69 -4.81
N ASP A 381 10.00 -24.85 -3.73
CA ASP A 381 9.96 -26.06 -2.88
C ASP A 381 9.77 -25.82 -1.37
N GLY A 382 9.76 -24.56 -0.92
CA GLY A 382 9.57 -24.20 0.49
C GLY A 382 10.79 -24.42 1.37
N SER A 383 11.96 -24.74 0.82
CA SER A 383 13.20 -24.87 1.59
C SER A 383 13.61 -23.54 2.23
N GLU A 384 14.09 -23.59 3.47
CA GLU A 384 14.67 -22.42 4.14
C GLU A 384 15.96 -21.99 3.42
N ARG A 385 16.00 -20.74 2.96
CA ARG A 385 17.20 -20.13 2.37
C ARG A 385 18.08 -19.48 3.45
N TRP A 386 17.48 -18.71 4.35
CA TRP A 386 18.16 -18.06 5.47
C TRP A 386 17.16 -17.59 6.55
N ALA A 387 17.67 -17.32 7.76
CA ALA A 387 16.94 -16.66 8.84
C ALA A 387 17.77 -15.49 9.42
N PHE A 388 17.17 -14.30 9.48
CA PHE A 388 17.73 -13.10 10.13
C PHE A 388 17.03 -12.90 11.47
N SER A 389 17.78 -12.69 12.56
CA SER A 389 17.23 -12.47 13.91
C SER A 389 17.99 -11.37 14.63
N ARG A 390 17.28 -10.51 15.37
CA ARG A 390 17.88 -9.41 16.14
C ARG A 390 17.66 -9.62 17.63
N THR A 391 18.72 -9.50 18.43
CA THR A 391 18.62 -9.73 19.88
C THR A 391 18.07 -8.50 20.60
N GLY A 392 16.87 -8.62 21.17
CA GLY A 392 16.33 -7.66 22.14
C GLY A 392 15.39 -6.60 21.57
N THR A 393 14.97 -6.69 20.30
CA THR A 393 13.84 -5.91 19.76
C THR A 393 12.52 -6.64 19.95
N ASP A 394 11.42 -5.90 19.93
CA ASP A 394 10.07 -6.45 19.88
C ASP A 394 9.73 -6.90 18.44
N GLN A 395 9.26 -8.14 18.30
CA GLN A 395 8.68 -8.80 17.10
C GLN A 395 9.06 -8.26 15.71
N ILE A 396 10.13 -8.79 15.12
CA ILE A 396 10.50 -8.52 13.72
C ILE A 396 9.48 -9.09 12.72
N GLY A 397 9.16 -8.29 11.70
CA GLY A 397 8.53 -8.75 10.45
C GLY A 397 7.01 -8.76 10.42
N GLU A 398 6.31 -8.13 11.37
CA GLU A 398 4.88 -7.80 11.18
C GLU A 398 4.71 -6.74 10.08
N ARG A 399 5.60 -5.75 10.07
CA ARG A 399 5.71 -4.68 9.07
C ARG A 399 7.01 -4.87 8.31
N CYS A 400 6.90 -5.42 7.09
CA CYS A 400 8.04 -5.75 6.24
C CYS A 400 7.72 -5.41 4.78
N ALA A 401 8.68 -4.81 4.09
CA ALA A 401 8.64 -4.47 2.67
C ALA A 401 9.97 -4.85 1.98
N VAL A 402 9.92 -5.08 0.67
CA VAL A 402 11.10 -5.34 -0.17
C VAL A 402 11.09 -4.45 -1.42
N ALA A 403 12.21 -3.77 -1.67
CA ALA A 403 12.47 -3.02 -2.89
C ALA A 403 13.99 -2.90 -3.09
N ASP A 404 14.45 -2.83 -4.33
CA ASP A 404 15.83 -2.45 -4.70
C ASP A 404 16.94 -3.15 -3.87
N ARG A 405 16.86 -4.48 -3.84
CA ARG A 405 17.73 -5.42 -3.10
C ARG A 405 17.86 -5.16 -1.59
N THR A 406 16.90 -4.43 -1.04
CA THR A 406 16.84 -4.00 0.36
C THR A 406 15.58 -4.54 1.03
N ILE A 407 15.71 -5.05 2.25
CA ILE A 407 14.60 -5.50 3.09
C ILE A 407 14.38 -4.43 4.16
N TYR A 408 13.17 -3.90 4.24
CA TYR A 408 12.78 -2.88 5.20
C TYR A 408 11.88 -3.49 6.26
N VAL A 409 12.26 -3.39 7.54
CA VAL A 409 11.45 -3.85 8.68
C VAL A 409 11.27 -2.73 9.69
N ASP A 410 10.06 -2.62 10.25
CA ASP A 410 9.85 -1.89 11.50
C ASP A 410 9.97 -2.87 12.67
N ASP A 411 10.98 -2.66 13.51
CA ASP A 411 11.26 -3.43 14.72
C ASP A 411 11.39 -2.55 15.97
N GLY A 412 10.58 -1.48 16.00
CA GLY A 412 10.63 -0.38 16.97
C GLY A 412 11.18 0.92 16.39
N GLY A 413 11.16 1.04 15.06
CA GLY A 413 11.97 1.94 14.24
C GLY A 413 12.30 1.23 12.92
N LEU A 414 12.53 1.99 11.85
CA LEU A 414 12.78 1.44 10.52
C LEU A 414 14.25 1.02 10.36
N THR A 415 14.45 -0.28 10.11
CA THR A 415 15.76 -0.88 9.84
C THR A 415 15.81 -1.35 8.37
N ALA A 416 16.83 -0.92 7.63
CA ALA A 416 17.12 -1.38 6.28
C ALA A 416 18.24 -2.45 6.29
N ILE A 417 17.94 -3.63 5.73
CA ILE A 417 18.80 -4.81 5.77
C ILE A 417 19.23 -5.16 4.34
N ARG A 418 20.53 -5.39 4.13
CA ARG A 418 21.15 -5.66 2.82
C ARG A 418 22.12 -6.83 2.90
N ALA A 419 22.71 -7.18 1.75
CA ALA A 419 23.90 -8.02 1.72
C ALA A 419 24.98 -7.42 2.63
N GLY A 420 25.58 -8.24 3.50
CA GLY A 420 26.82 -7.86 4.16
C GLY A 420 28.00 -8.01 3.21
N ASP A 421 28.94 -7.06 3.27
CA ASP A 421 30.24 -7.16 2.60
C ASP A 421 31.11 -8.19 3.35
N GLY A 422 30.86 -9.48 3.11
CA GLY A 422 31.48 -10.60 3.83
C GLY A 422 33.01 -10.56 3.78
N ASP A 423 33.66 -10.70 4.96
CA ASP A 423 35.07 -10.39 5.30
C ASP A 423 36.17 -10.62 4.21
N GLU A 424 36.19 -9.84 3.12
CA GLU A 424 37.33 -9.74 2.19
C GLU A 424 38.41 -8.77 2.70
N ASP A 425 39.06 -9.13 3.80
CA ASP A 425 40.40 -8.67 4.26
C ASP A 425 40.73 -7.15 4.18
N GLY A 426 39.72 -6.27 4.24
CA GLY A 426 39.78 -4.90 4.74
C GLY A 426 40.57 -3.84 3.95
N ASP A 427 39.99 -3.31 2.86
CA ASP A 427 40.21 -1.92 2.40
C ASP A 427 39.02 -1.40 1.57
N SER A 428 37.80 -1.43 2.13
CA SER A 428 36.60 -0.86 1.50
C SER A 428 36.58 0.68 1.61
N ASP A 429 37.05 1.35 0.56
CA ASP A 429 37.05 2.82 0.47
C ASP A 429 35.61 3.36 0.37
N PRO A 430 35.14 4.24 1.28
CA PRO A 430 33.77 4.78 1.24
C PRO A 430 33.41 5.57 -0.03
N THR A 431 34.34 5.81 -0.95
CA THR A 431 34.04 6.38 -2.27
C THR A 431 33.16 5.46 -3.13
N ASP A 432 33.26 4.14 -3.00
CA ASP A 432 32.53 3.20 -3.88
C ASP A 432 30.99 3.23 -3.64
N ARG A 433 30.57 3.68 -2.45
CA ARG A 433 29.17 4.03 -2.14
C ARG A 433 28.78 5.42 -2.66
N ALA A 434 29.72 6.35 -2.80
CA ALA A 434 29.49 7.71 -3.32
C ALA A 434 29.41 7.78 -4.85
N ASP A 435 30.09 6.88 -5.57
CA ASP A 435 30.03 6.84 -7.04
C ASP A 435 28.63 6.42 -7.54
N ARG A 436 27.93 5.51 -6.84
CA ARG A 436 26.49 5.22 -7.11
C ARG A 436 25.61 6.48 -6.97
N ARG A 437 25.86 7.28 -5.93
CA ARG A 437 25.17 8.56 -5.66
C ARG A 437 25.47 9.63 -6.72
N THR A 438 26.51 9.42 -7.52
CA THR A 438 26.89 10.28 -8.65
C THR A 438 26.27 9.77 -9.95
N GLU A 439 26.33 8.47 -10.27
CA GLU A 439 25.73 7.90 -11.48
C GLU A 439 24.20 8.10 -11.54
N ARG A 440 23.49 8.05 -10.39
CA ARG A 440 22.04 8.38 -10.37
C ARG A 440 21.76 9.86 -10.68
N ASN A 441 22.61 10.79 -10.20
CA ASN A 441 22.47 12.22 -10.47
C ASN A 441 22.88 12.64 -11.89
N GLU A 442 23.83 11.95 -12.53
CA GLU A 442 24.30 12.32 -13.88
C GLU A 442 23.27 12.04 -15.00
N ASN A 443 22.24 11.23 -14.74
CA ASN A 443 21.15 10.99 -15.70
C ASN A 443 20.17 12.17 -15.83
N ASP A 444 19.96 12.97 -14.77
CA ASP A 444 19.01 14.10 -14.73
C ASP A 444 19.69 15.48 -14.93
N GLY A 445 20.66 15.55 -15.87
CA GLY A 445 21.61 16.67 -15.91
C GLY A 445 22.11 17.21 -17.26
N LEU A 446 21.35 17.14 -18.37
CA LEU A 446 21.87 17.56 -19.71
C LEU A 446 21.03 18.60 -20.49
N ASP A 447 21.13 19.89 -20.13
CA ASP A 447 21.09 21.02 -21.09
C ASP A 447 21.83 22.28 -20.56
N GLU A 448 23.12 22.17 -20.19
CA GLU A 448 23.96 23.35 -19.93
C GLU A 448 24.32 24.09 -21.23
N SER A 449 23.87 25.34 -21.36
CA SER A 449 24.62 26.39 -22.11
C SER A 449 24.15 27.81 -21.78
N GLY A 450 25.06 28.68 -21.32
CA GLY A 450 24.74 30.09 -21.05
C GLY A 450 25.85 30.87 -20.33
N GLU A 451 26.83 31.39 -21.07
CA GLU A 451 27.97 32.12 -20.50
C GLU A 451 27.58 33.43 -19.78
N VAL A 452 28.03 33.52 -18.52
CA VAL A 452 28.60 34.69 -17.82
C VAL A 452 28.24 36.10 -18.34
N ALA A 453 27.57 36.86 -17.48
CA ALA A 453 27.78 38.31 -17.38
C ALA A 453 27.89 38.69 -15.89
N ALA A 454 28.96 39.39 -15.52
CA ALA A 454 29.19 39.86 -14.14
C ALA A 454 28.99 41.37 -14.07
N GLU A 455 28.25 41.84 -13.08
CA GLU A 455 28.29 43.21 -12.57
C GLU A 455 28.36 43.16 -11.04
N ASP A 456 29.23 43.98 -10.44
CA ASP A 456 29.43 44.08 -9.00
C ASP A 456 28.27 44.85 -8.33
N GLU A 457 27.84 44.46 -7.11
CA GLU A 457 27.65 45.41 -5.99
C GLU A 457 27.42 44.74 -4.62
N GLU A 458 28.34 45.01 -3.68
CA GLU A 458 28.31 44.81 -2.22
C GLU A 458 29.29 45.88 -1.65
N PRO A 459 29.19 46.37 -0.39
CA PRO A 459 28.22 46.06 0.66
C PRO A 459 27.55 47.31 1.30
N THR A 460 26.60 47.11 2.22
CA THR A 460 26.44 48.01 3.39
C THR A 460 25.95 47.26 4.65
N GLU A 461 26.77 47.24 5.70
CA GLU A 461 26.31 46.95 7.07
C GLU A 461 25.46 48.10 7.64
N SER A 462 24.52 47.80 8.53
CA SER A 462 24.14 48.72 9.61
C SER A 462 23.59 47.99 10.84
N THR A 463 24.13 48.34 12.02
CA THR A 463 23.84 47.71 13.33
C THR A 463 22.87 48.55 14.18
N ARG A 464 22.42 47.99 15.32
CA ARG A 464 21.80 48.66 16.52
C ARG A 464 20.31 49.04 16.39
N THR A 465 19.48 49.13 17.46
CA THR A 465 19.64 49.02 18.94
C THR A 465 18.25 48.71 19.56
N THR A 466 18.07 47.69 20.43
CA THR A 466 18.02 47.66 21.93
C THR A 466 16.76 48.21 22.66
N ASP A 467 16.53 47.67 23.88
CA ASP A 467 15.71 48.20 25.01
C ASP A 467 14.16 48.15 24.88
N ASP A 468 13.31 48.05 25.94
CA ASP A 468 13.29 47.42 27.30
C ASP A 468 11.74 47.28 27.61
N GLU A 469 11.12 46.86 28.74
CA GLU A 469 11.52 46.59 30.13
C GLU A 469 10.63 45.50 30.78
N ARG A 470 11.29 44.49 31.39
CA ARG A 470 10.95 43.67 32.60
C ARG A 470 9.49 43.30 32.97
N GLY A 471 9.33 42.07 33.49
CA GLY A 471 8.12 41.62 34.21
C GLY A 471 8.33 40.40 35.13
N ALA A 472 9.23 40.48 36.12
CA ALA A 472 9.60 39.35 36.96
C ALA A 472 8.69 39.13 38.19
N ASN A 473 8.62 37.88 38.68
CA ASN A 473 8.45 37.57 40.11
C ASN A 473 8.93 36.15 40.45
N ASP A 474 9.91 36.06 41.35
CA ASP A 474 10.26 34.84 42.07
C ASP A 474 9.18 34.48 43.11
N ALA A 475 9.02 33.18 43.40
CA ALA A 475 9.32 32.63 44.73
C ALA A 475 9.02 31.12 44.81
N ALA A 476 10.00 30.33 45.26
CA ALA A 476 9.78 28.93 45.65
C ALA A 476 9.22 28.83 47.08
N LEU A 477 8.76 27.62 47.48
CA LEU A 477 9.42 26.84 48.54
C LEU A 477 8.66 25.53 48.90
N ARG A 478 9.45 24.45 49.04
CA ARG A 478 9.32 23.32 49.98
C ARG A 478 8.24 22.22 49.80
N SER A 479 8.81 21.02 49.67
CA SER A 479 8.51 19.76 50.38
C SER A 479 7.80 19.90 51.75
N ASP A 480 7.15 18.88 52.32
CA ASP A 480 7.69 17.53 52.59
C ASP A 480 6.63 16.48 53.00
N ASP A 481 7.10 15.23 53.07
CA ASP A 481 6.60 14.10 53.88
C ASP A 481 5.33 13.34 53.44
N SER A 482 5.01 12.29 54.22
CA SER A 482 4.43 11.02 53.80
C SER A 482 3.25 10.59 54.69
N GLY A 483 2.42 9.64 54.21
CA GLY A 483 1.29 9.14 54.99
C GLY A 483 0.51 8.00 54.33
N LYS A 484 0.83 6.75 54.69
CA LYS A 484 0.11 5.53 54.27
C LYS A 484 -0.70 4.99 55.46
N VAL A 485 -2.01 4.71 55.32
CA VAL A 485 -2.76 3.67 56.08
C VAL A 485 -4.24 3.53 55.63
N THR A 486 -4.58 2.31 55.18
CA THR A 486 -5.84 1.51 55.16
C THR A 486 -7.27 2.09 55.07
N ASP A 487 -8.04 1.45 54.17
CA ASP A 487 -9.40 0.86 54.30
C ASP A 487 -10.70 1.71 54.35
N ASP A 488 -11.44 1.57 53.23
CA ASP A 488 -12.78 0.93 53.13
C ASP A 488 -14.04 1.67 53.61
N THR A 489 -14.87 2.14 52.65
CA THR A 489 -16.21 1.54 52.34
C THR A 489 -17.02 2.38 51.34
N SER A 490 -17.72 1.70 50.39
CA SER A 490 -18.95 2.15 49.65
C SER A 490 -18.93 3.43 48.79
N ASP A 491 -19.68 3.54 47.67
CA ASP A 491 -20.34 2.59 46.74
C ASP A 491 -20.75 3.38 45.45
N ASP A 492 -21.19 2.68 44.41
CA ASP A 492 -21.80 3.16 43.14
C ASP A 492 -20.95 4.05 42.20
N GLY A 493 -20.97 3.74 40.90
CA GLY A 493 -20.44 4.66 39.85
C GLY A 493 -20.07 4.09 38.48
N GLN A 494 -19.80 2.78 38.31
CA GLN A 494 -19.28 2.23 37.05
C GLN A 494 -20.28 1.37 36.25
N ARG A 495 -20.89 2.00 35.22
CA ARG A 495 -21.41 1.41 33.96
C ARG A 495 -21.22 2.47 32.87
N SER A 496 -20.86 2.20 31.61
CA SER A 496 -20.87 0.94 30.86
C SER A 496 -19.62 0.79 29.96
N ARG A 497 -19.02 -0.40 29.92
CA ARG A 497 -18.11 -0.88 28.85
C ARG A 497 -18.25 -2.41 28.75
N SER A 498 -19.29 -2.90 28.08
CA SER A 498 -19.53 -4.34 27.92
C SER A 498 -20.44 -4.70 26.75
N LEU A 499 -19.87 -4.84 25.54
CA LEU A 499 -20.60 -5.42 24.38
C LEU A 499 -19.75 -6.32 23.45
N TRP A 500 -18.62 -6.84 23.94
CA TRP A 500 -17.72 -7.75 23.18
C TRP A 500 -17.59 -9.17 23.79
N ARG A 501 -18.55 -9.62 24.61
CA ARG A 501 -18.55 -10.97 25.24
C ARG A 501 -19.93 -11.63 25.37
N THR A 502 -20.66 -11.77 24.26
CA THR A 502 -21.73 -12.77 24.12
C THR A 502 -21.80 -13.29 22.68
N ILE A 503 -21.05 -14.36 22.37
CA ILE A 503 -21.34 -15.47 21.43
C ILE A 503 -20.16 -16.45 21.56
N LEU A 504 -20.17 -17.27 22.62
CA LEU A 504 -19.26 -18.42 22.77
C LEU A 504 -19.78 -19.50 23.73
N THR A 505 -21.12 -19.61 23.82
CA THR A 505 -21.80 -20.58 24.72
C THR A 505 -22.98 -21.25 24.02
N LEU A 506 -22.75 -21.86 22.86
CA LEU A 506 -23.73 -22.76 22.22
C LEU A 506 -23.08 -23.81 21.27
N LEU A 507 -22.04 -24.50 21.76
CA LEU A 507 -21.57 -25.76 21.15
C LEU A 507 -22.06 -26.95 21.99
N ARG A 508 -23.07 -27.68 21.48
CA ARG A 508 -23.41 -29.02 21.94
C ARG A 508 -24.30 -29.79 20.97
#